data_AF-B1ZJE1-F1
#
_entry.id   AF-B1ZJE1-F1
#
_cell.length_a   1.000
_cell.length_b   1.000
_cell.length_c   1.000
_cell.angle_alpha   90.00
_cell.angle_beta   90.00
_cell.angle_gamma   90.00
#
_symmetry.space_group_name_H-M   'P 1'
#
loop_
_entity.id
_entity.type
_entity.pdbx_description
1 polymer ?
#
loop_
_entity_poly.entity_id
_entity_poly.type
_entity_poly.pdbx_seq_one_letter_code
_entity_poly.pdbx_strand_id
1 'polypeptide(L)'
;MLPHTLELPPDRVLTPHWRCREAALEDCGIGLGARQGNRNALASLVAAAGLAAETDQPWVSFSRRKAWYQARGEYGDLTYDNVIAGMKEGVEAGLFDEHRALPGAHLDDEPRQSRFRATPLLIERLGDSRFRHLRPASSIVMRDADGRPVDFRETDRTLRLRREADGLNEWLGSMRVEVSPDASPEDWQRTRHHLKGRKVRDGRETWSCVLPTPTPHIIRVFGRERWDCHGRLYGWWQNLSKERRGELLINGEVLIEPDFAMLHPTFLYAAAGATMPRDVYDTGMHERAHGKLALNVLVNCRGGLRGAVDALMWRDDWEGSRAYTEGLVEAVASLNRPIAGYLGSDAGIRLMAIDSGMAVEVMKRCRKADVPCLPVHDSFLAPRRAENHVKAIMADVLDAARTRISQGTSKTSFQKGPQEPRFGAAAPAASPLPAPSALAPAGKAPARKTSAKKAPGKAGSRPVQASRAAKASQALPVAGEALPGTWDLTERTLALREDYERAVLARHRKVAAGAASGWGVAPTASERRHDLAQARGLAAVMADEEQRTGLCVVSGVPYALSEEAKAKRAKRMAPKPRRPLPKPRRPSTFWAKPSAPSAQAKAKPQGTLF
;
A
#
# COMPACT_ATOMS: atom_id res chain seq x y z
N MET A 1 4.63 11.60 -25.86
CA MET A 1 4.75 11.29 -24.42
C MET A 1 3.55 11.93 -23.73
N LEU A 2 2.59 11.14 -23.26
CA LEU A 2 1.46 11.65 -22.48
C LEU A 2 1.95 11.92 -21.06
N PRO A 3 1.83 13.15 -20.53
CA PRO A 3 2.02 13.36 -19.11
C PRO A 3 0.89 12.65 -18.38
N HIS A 4 1.31 11.92 -17.36
CA HIS A 4 0.55 11.31 -16.29
C HIS A 4 -0.87 11.87 -16.11
N THR A 5 -1.84 10.96 -15.92
CA THR A 5 -2.95 11.26 -15.02
C THR A 5 -2.35 11.95 -13.79
N LEU A 6 -2.65 13.24 -13.63
CA LEU A 6 -2.39 14.00 -12.41
C LEU A 6 -3.25 13.38 -11.31
N GLU A 7 -2.89 12.17 -10.87
CA GLU A 7 -3.09 11.81 -9.48
C GLU A 7 -2.21 12.79 -8.71
N LEU A 8 -2.83 13.90 -8.28
CA LEU A 8 -2.23 14.76 -7.27
C LEU A 8 -1.74 13.82 -6.15
N PRO A 9 -0.48 13.94 -5.71
CA PRO A 9 0.00 13.13 -4.61
C PRO A 9 -1.00 13.23 -3.45
N PRO A 10 -1.29 12.14 -2.74
CA PRO A 10 -2.27 12.18 -1.65
C PRO A 10 -1.88 13.25 -0.64
N ASP A 11 -2.86 14.04 -0.20
CA ASP A 11 -2.66 15.11 0.79
C ASP A 11 -1.94 14.56 2.04
N ARG A 12 -1.05 15.37 2.64
CA ARG A 12 -0.37 15.00 3.88
C ARG A 12 -1.40 14.77 4.98
N VAL A 13 -1.31 13.68 5.73
CA VAL A 13 -2.26 13.40 6.81
C VAL A 13 -1.90 14.24 8.04
N LEU A 14 -2.89 14.87 8.68
CA LEU A 14 -2.70 15.53 9.97
C LEU A 14 -2.23 14.50 11.02
N THR A 15 -1.10 14.78 11.66
CA THR A 15 -0.50 13.92 12.69
C THR A 15 -0.14 14.73 13.95
N PRO A 16 -0.09 14.10 15.14
CA PRO A 16 0.20 14.79 16.41
C PRO A 16 1.70 15.03 16.66
N HIS A 17 2.59 14.69 15.73
CA HIS A 17 4.04 14.61 15.97
C HIS A 17 4.77 15.94 15.90
N TRP A 18 4.10 17.01 15.48
CA TRP A 18 4.69 18.34 15.38
C TRP A 18 3.76 19.38 15.97
N ARG A 19 4.34 20.37 16.63
CA ARG A 19 3.61 21.45 17.29
C ARG A 19 4.37 22.77 17.16
N CYS A 20 3.65 23.84 16.87
CA CYS A 20 4.17 25.19 16.92
C CYS A 20 4.47 25.58 18.38
N ARG A 21 5.51 26.39 18.60
CA ARG A 21 5.78 26.95 19.94
C ARG A 21 4.78 28.06 20.25
N GLU A 22 4.52 28.31 21.53
CA GLU A 22 3.52 29.32 21.94
C GLU A 22 3.85 30.72 21.38
N ALA A 23 5.11 31.17 21.48
CA ALA A 23 5.54 32.44 20.90
C ALA A 23 5.22 32.55 19.38
N ALA A 24 5.45 31.48 18.62
CA ALA A 24 5.16 31.49 17.19
C ALA A 24 3.64 31.48 16.88
N LEU A 25 2.80 31.05 17.81
CA LEU A 25 1.34 31.17 17.69
C LEU A 25 0.86 32.59 18.03
N GLU A 26 1.49 33.21 19.02
CA GLU A 26 1.26 34.62 19.35
C GLU A 26 1.64 35.52 18.17
N ASP A 27 2.77 35.24 17.50
CA ASP A 27 3.20 35.94 16.29
C ASP A 27 2.15 35.81 15.16
N CYS A 28 1.48 34.65 15.06
CA CYS A 28 0.38 34.42 14.13
C CYS A 28 -0.89 35.23 14.46
N GLY A 29 -0.92 35.99 15.57
CA GLY A 29 -2.06 36.80 15.99
C GLY A 29 -3.25 35.97 16.47
N ILE A 30 -3.02 34.70 16.85
CA ILE A 30 -4.10 33.80 17.24
C ILE A 30 -4.33 33.89 18.75
N GLY A 31 -5.53 34.32 19.14
CA GLY A 31 -5.95 34.44 20.53
C GLY A 31 -6.19 33.06 21.15
N LEU A 32 -5.15 32.52 21.77
CA LEU A 32 -5.16 31.25 22.51
C LEU A 32 -6.46 31.02 23.31
N GLY A 33 -7.36 30.18 22.78
CA GLY A 33 -8.58 29.80 23.50
C GLY A 33 -8.29 29.33 24.94
N ALA A 34 -9.26 29.49 25.85
CA ALA A 34 -9.03 29.32 27.29
C ALA A 34 -8.52 27.92 27.71
N ARG A 35 -8.78 26.87 26.90
CA ARG A 35 -8.42 25.47 27.22
C ARG A 35 -7.12 25.04 26.54
N GLN A 36 -6.21 24.43 27.31
CA GLN A 36 -4.91 23.93 26.82
C GLN A 36 -5.05 22.96 25.63
N GLY A 37 -6.04 22.07 25.63
CA GLY A 37 -6.25 21.11 24.54
C GLY A 37 -6.52 21.78 23.18
N ASN A 38 -7.31 22.86 23.18
CA ASN A 38 -7.58 23.63 21.96
C ASN A 38 -6.31 24.32 21.45
N ARG A 39 -5.56 24.97 22.35
CA ARG A 39 -4.26 25.58 22.03
C ARG A 39 -3.31 24.56 21.41
N ASN A 40 -3.20 23.39 22.02
CA ASN A 40 -2.33 22.31 21.56
C ASN A 40 -2.73 21.79 20.18
N ALA A 41 -4.03 21.64 19.91
CA ALA A 41 -4.53 21.21 18.61
C ALA A 41 -4.27 22.25 17.52
N LEU A 42 -4.58 23.53 17.80
CA LEU A 42 -4.27 24.64 16.91
C LEU A 42 -2.77 24.73 16.61
N ALA A 43 -1.93 24.58 17.62
CA ALA A 43 -0.48 24.55 17.49
C ALA A 43 0.01 23.43 16.54
N SER A 44 -0.64 22.27 16.58
CA SER A 44 -0.35 21.16 15.67
C SER A 44 -0.92 21.39 14.27
N LEU A 45 -2.08 22.04 14.12
CA LEU A 45 -2.62 22.44 12.81
C LEU A 45 -1.70 23.45 12.10
N VAL A 46 -1.24 24.48 12.83
CA VAL A 46 -0.29 25.48 12.34
C VAL A 46 1.03 24.82 11.93
N ALA A 47 1.57 23.91 12.75
CA ALA A 47 2.77 23.17 12.39
C ALA A 47 2.58 22.31 11.15
N ALA A 48 1.46 21.58 11.05
CA ALA A 48 1.18 20.73 9.89
C ALA A 48 1.08 21.56 8.60
N ALA A 49 0.36 22.69 8.62
CA ALA A 49 0.23 23.57 7.46
C ALA A 49 1.57 24.22 7.07
N GLY A 50 2.33 24.74 8.05
CA GLY A 50 3.63 25.35 7.80
C GLY A 50 4.65 24.35 7.25
N LEU A 51 4.72 23.14 7.80
CA LEU A 51 5.55 22.06 7.28
C LEU A 51 5.13 21.65 5.86
N ALA A 52 3.83 21.52 5.59
CA ALA A 52 3.33 21.16 4.27
C ALA A 52 3.65 22.25 3.22
N ALA A 53 3.61 23.53 3.60
CA ALA A 53 3.91 24.65 2.71
C ALA A 53 5.37 24.66 2.19
N GLU A 54 6.29 23.96 2.85
CA GLU A 54 7.67 23.79 2.37
C GLU A 54 7.80 22.73 1.26
N THR A 55 6.72 22.04 0.90
CA THR A 55 6.77 20.92 -0.04
C THR A 55 5.86 21.16 -1.23
N ASP A 56 6.00 20.31 -2.25
CA ASP A 56 5.11 20.24 -3.41
C ASP A 56 3.69 19.73 -3.07
N GLN A 57 3.42 19.46 -1.79
CA GLN A 57 2.17 18.92 -1.26
C GLN A 57 1.70 19.79 -0.10
N PRO A 58 1.21 21.02 -0.38
CA PRO A 58 0.87 22.00 0.65
C PRO A 58 -0.42 21.66 1.40
N TRP A 59 -1.22 20.71 0.89
CA TRP A 59 -2.49 20.31 1.48
C TRP A 59 -2.30 19.27 2.58
N VAL A 60 -2.96 19.52 3.70
CA VAL A 60 -3.07 18.63 4.85
C VAL A 60 -4.50 18.13 4.94
N SER A 61 -4.70 16.82 4.88
CA SER A 61 -6.00 16.17 5.09
C SER A 61 -6.28 15.92 6.57
N PHE A 62 -7.55 16.10 6.96
CA PHE A 62 -8.03 15.81 8.31
C PHE A 62 -9.49 15.34 8.27
N SER A 63 -9.90 14.55 9.26
CA SER A 63 -11.27 14.02 9.29
C SER A 63 -12.22 14.99 9.98
N ARG A 64 -13.47 15.05 9.49
CA ARG A 64 -14.56 15.73 10.18
C ARG A 64 -15.52 14.74 10.87
N ARG A 65 -15.03 13.55 11.23
CA ARG A 65 -15.82 12.51 11.92
C ARG A 65 -15.32 12.30 13.34
N LYS A 66 -16.21 12.36 14.32
CA LYS A 66 -15.87 12.12 15.73
C LYS A 66 -15.24 10.73 15.96
N ALA A 67 -15.79 9.70 15.30
CA ALA A 67 -15.29 8.33 15.37
C ALA A 67 -13.84 8.18 14.89
N TRP A 68 -13.38 9.02 13.96
CA TRP A 68 -11.99 8.97 13.46
C TRP A 68 -10.97 9.25 14.57
N TYR A 69 -11.28 10.22 15.43
CA TYR A 69 -10.42 10.65 16.52
C TYR A 69 -10.59 9.77 17.77
N GLN A 70 -11.81 9.29 18.04
CA GLN A 70 -12.05 8.37 19.16
C GLN A 70 -11.30 7.05 19.02
N ALA A 71 -11.12 6.56 17.78
CA ALA A 71 -10.34 5.36 17.51
C ALA A 71 -8.81 5.57 17.56
N ARG A 72 -8.34 6.78 17.88
CA ARG A 72 -6.93 7.18 17.82
C ARG A 72 -6.49 7.88 19.10
N GLY A 73 -6.42 7.12 20.19
CA GLY A 73 -5.93 7.66 21.47
C GLY A 73 -4.53 8.29 21.37
N GLU A 74 -3.71 7.84 20.42
CA GLU A 74 -2.36 8.35 20.16
C GLU A 74 -2.34 9.78 19.59
N TYR A 75 -3.47 10.29 19.11
CA TYR A 75 -3.59 11.67 18.62
C TYR A 75 -3.65 12.71 19.75
N GLY A 76 -3.87 12.28 21.00
CA GLY A 76 -3.84 13.13 22.19
C GLY A 76 -4.79 14.32 22.06
N ASP A 77 -4.23 15.53 22.06
CA ASP A 77 -5.01 16.78 21.99
C ASP A 77 -5.73 17.02 20.65
N LEU A 78 -5.39 16.27 19.59
CA LEU A 78 -6.10 16.33 18.31
C LEU A 78 -7.41 15.54 18.38
N THR A 79 -8.35 16.01 19.20
CA THR A 79 -9.72 15.49 19.25
C THR A 79 -10.58 16.14 18.16
N TYR A 80 -11.74 15.56 17.86
CA TYR A 80 -12.69 16.17 16.92
C TYR A 80 -13.04 17.62 17.31
N ASP A 81 -13.43 17.84 18.57
CA ASP A 81 -13.87 19.15 19.03
C ASP A 81 -12.72 20.18 18.97
N ASN A 82 -11.51 19.78 19.37
CA ASN A 82 -10.33 20.66 19.35
C ASN A 82 -9.87 20.97 17.92
N VAL A 83 -9.88 19.98 17.02
CA VAL A 83 -9.50 20.19 15.61
C VAL A 83 -10.49 21.09 14.89
N ILE A 84 -11.80 20.87 15.07
CA ILE A 84 -12.81 21.73 14.44
C ILE A 84 -12.75 23.15 14.99
N ALA A 85 -12.55 23.32 16.30
CA ALA A 85 -12.35 24.63 16.91
C ALA A 85 -11.09 25.33 16.36
N GLY A 86 -9.94 24.65 16.34
CA GLY A 86 -8.69 25.23 15.83
C GLY A 86 -8.73 25.52 14.32
N MET A 87 -9.43 24.69 13.53
CA MET A 87 -9.67 24.97 12.11
C MET A 87 -10.53 26.22 11.91
N LYS A 88 -11.61 26.37 12.69
CA LYS A 88 -12.45 27.57 12.65
C LYS A 88 -11.62 28.82 12.97
N GLU A 89 -10.87 28.78 14.06
CA GLU A 89 -10.03 29.89 14.53
C GLU A 89 -8.96 30.27 13.50
N GLY A 90 -8.24 29.29 12.93
CA GLY A 90 -7.24 29.57 11.91
C GLY A 90 -7.82 30.08 10.57
N VAL A 91 -9.04 29.67 10.20
CA VAL A 91 -9.73 30.22 9.02
C VAL A 91 -10.23 31.65 9.28
N GLU A 92 -10.82 31.92 10.45
CA GLU A 92 -11.28 33.27 10.83
C GLU A 92 -10.11 34.26 10.95
N ALA A 93 -8.93 33.80 11.38
CA ALA A 93 -7.70 34.58 11.39
C ALA A 93 -7.04 34.73 10.01
N GLY A 94 -7.57 34.10 8.95
CA GLY A 94 -7.01 34.16 7.60
C GLY A 94 -5.72 33.36 7.41
N LEU A 95 -5.41 32.43 8.31
CA LEU A 95 -4.17 31.63 8.32
C LEU A 95 -4.31 30.32 7.56
N PHE A 96 -5.52 29.78 7.46
CA PHE A 96 -5.81 28.55 6.74
C PHE A 96 -6.74 28.79 5.55
N ASP A 97 -6.37 28.20 4.41
CA ASP A 97 -7.26 28.00 3.27
C ASP A 97 -7.86 26.59 3.39
N GLU A 98 -9.16 26.49 3.70
CA GLU A 98 -9.85 25.23 3.97
C GLU A 98 -10.73 24.81 2.79
N HIS A 99 -10.53 23.59 2.31
CA HIS A 99 -11.43 22.91 1.38
C HIS A 99 -12.21 21.81 2.13
N ARG A 100 -13.51 22.04 2.32
CA ARG A 100 -14.39 21.08 3.02
C ARG A 100 -14.88 20.01 2.06
N ALA A 101 -14.68 18.75 2.44
CA ALA A 101 -15.31 17.64 1.73
C ALA A 101 -16.82 17.62 1.98
N LEU A 102 -17.58 17.19 0.97
CA LEU A 102 -19.02 17.01 1.09
C LEU A 102 -19.37 15.90 2.10
N PRO A 103 -20.53 15.96 2.77
CA PRO A 103 -21.01 14.84 3.57
C PRO A 103 -21.04 13.56 2.73
N GLY A 104 -20.49 12.48 3.27
CA GLY A 104 -20.42 11.19 2.56
C GLY A 104 -19.21 11.02 1.62
N ALA A 105 -18.45 12.08 1.30
CA ALA A 105 -17.34 11.99 0.34
C ALA A 105 -16.21 11.02 0.71
N HIS A 106 -16.16 10.59 1.97
CA HIS A 106 -15.22 9.58 2.46
C HIS A 106 -15.68 8.13 2.21
N LEU A 107 -16.91 7.95 1.71
CA LEU A 107 -17.50 6.70 1.27
C LEU A 107 -17.54 6.61 -0.26
N ASP A 108 -17.14 7.68 -0.95
CA ASP A 108 -17.01 7.69 -2.40
C ASP A 108 -15.86 6.77 -2.84
N ASP A 109 -15.89 6.35 -4.10
CA ASP A 109 -14.88 5.46 -4.69
C ASP A 109 -13.47 6.07 -4.70
N GLU A 110 -13.39 7.41 -4.71
CA GLU A 110 -12.20 8.19 -4.36
C GLU A 110 -12.45 8.91 -3.03
N PRO A 111 -12.18 8.29 -1.87
CA PRO A 111 -12.50 8.86 -0.59
C PRO A 111 -11.81 10.22 -0.40
N ARG A 112 -12.57 11.30 -0.29
CA ARG A 112 -12.04 12.63 0.01
C ARG A 112 -12.30 13.01 1.46
N GLN A 113 -11.26 13.46 2.13
CA GLN A 113 -11.35 14.12 3.43
C GLN A 113 -11.35 15.64 3.24
N SER A 114 -11.76 16.37 4.28
CA SER A 114 -11.49 17.81 4.32
C SER A 114 -9.98 18.03 4.36
N ARG A 115 -9.55 19.13 3.77
CA ARG A 115 -8.14 19.49 3.72
C ARG A 115 -7.95 20.99 3.92
N PHE A 116 -6.76 21.36 4.35
CA PHE A 116 -6.39 22.75 4.54
C PHE A 116 -4.91 22.96 4.18
N ARG A 117 -4.52 24.20 3.91
CA ARG A 117 -3.13 24.60 3.70
C ARG A 117 -2.85 25.94 4.34
N ALA A 118 -1.57 26.27 4.50
CA ALA A 118 -1.15 27.59 4.95
C ALA A 118 -1.50 28.66 3.90
N THR A 119 -2.04 29.80 4.34
CA THR A 119 -2.12 31.00 3.51
C THR A 119 -0.76 31.71 3.46
N PRO A 120 -0.54 32.64 2.50
CA PRO A 120 0.65 33.48 2.50
C PRO A 120 0.84 34.24 3.82
N LEU A 121 -0.25 34.68 4.46
CA LEU A 121 -0.22 35.34 5.77
C LEU A 121 0.38 34.42 6.85
N LEU A 122 -0.02 33.15 6.91
CA LEU A 122 0.55 32.22 7.87
C LEU A 122 2.05 31.98 7.62
N ILE A 123 2.47 31.86 6.37
CA ILE A 123 3.88 31.66 6.01
C ILE A 123 4.73 32.87 6.43
N GLU A 124 4.22 34.08 6.17
CA GLU A 124 4.86 35.34 6.59
C GLU A 124 4.98 35.42 8.11
N ARG A 125 3.88 35.18 8.83
CA ARG A 125 3.80 35.23 10.29
C ARG A 125 4.67 34.19 10.99
N LEU A 126 4.77 32.99 10.41
CA LEU A 126 5.65 31.96 10.95
C LEU A 126 7.12 32.35 10.83
N GLY A 127 7.51 33.21 9.87
CA GLY A 127 8.90 33.64 9.73
C GLY A 127 9.86 32.45 9.74
N ASP A 128 10.88 32.49 10.60
CA ASP A 128 11.84 31.40 10.80
C ASP A 128 11.52 30.47 11.99
N SER A 129 10.25 30.45 12.41
CA SER A 129 9.77 29.65 13.54
C SER A 129 10.16 28.18 13.42
N ARG A 130 10.64 27.63 14.54
CA ARG A 130 10.99 26.22 14.66
C ARG A 130 9.85 25.43 15.29
N PHE A 131 9.39 24.40 14.60
CA PHE A 131 8.41 23.46 15.15
C PHE A 131 9.07 22.52 16.17
N ARG A 132 8.31 22.16 17.20
CA ARG A 132 8.71 21.15 18.18
C ARG A 132 8.24 19.78 17.70
N HIS A 133 9.18 18.84 17.58
CA HIS A 133 8.86 17.44 17.42
C HIS A 133 8.34 16.85 18.75
N LEU A 134 7.18 16.21 18.71
CA LEU A 134 6.56 15.48 19.79
C LEU A 134 6.74 13.98 19.53
N ARG A 135 7.49 13.31 20.42
CA ARG A 135 7.64 11.86 20.33
C ARG A 135 6.27 11.19 20.44
N PRO A 136 5.98 10.14 19.66
CA PRO A 136 4.78 9.34 19.84
C PRO A 136 4.64 8.88 21.29
N ALA A 137 3.41 8.80 21.78
CA ALA A 137 3.12 8.36 23.15
C ALA A 137 3.59 6.92 23.45
N SER A 138 3.74 6.09 22.40
CA SER A 138 4.25 4.72 22.48
C SER A 138 5.23 4.47 21.34
N SER A 139 6.35 3.83 21.65
CA SER A 139 7.33 3.35 20.66
C SER A 139 6.89 2.07 19.95
N ILE A 140 5.75 1.49 20.34
CA ILE A 140 5.11 0.36 19.67
C ILE A 140 3.69 0.72 19.24
N VAL A 141 3.27 0.28 18.05
CA VAL A 141 1.94 0.51 17.46
C VAL A 141 1.36 -0.82 17.02
N MET A 142 0.08 -1.07 17.31
CA MET A 142 -0.67 -2.22 16.78
C MET A 142 -1.59 -1.75 15.66
N ARG A 143 -1.71 -2.55 14.59
CA ARG A 143 -2.67 -2.33 13.51
C ARG A 143 -3.59 -3.53 13.33
N ASP A 144 -4.83 -3.29 12.91
CA ASP A 144 -5.80 -4.33 12.55
C ASP A 144 -5.49 -4.96 11.17
N ALA A 145 -6.42 -5.78 10.66
CA ALA A 145 -6.31 -6.41 9.35
C ALA A 145 -6.38 -5.43 8.17
N ASP A 146 -7.02 -4.27 8.37
CA ASP A 146 -7.14 -3.18 7.38
C ASP A 146 -5.96 -2.20 7.48
N GLY A 147 -5.02 -2.42 8.41
CA GLY A 147 -3.85 -1.57 8.64
C GLY A 147 -4.15 -0.32 9.47
N ARG A 148 -5.32 -0.22 10.11
CA ARG A 148 -5.68 0.90 10.98
C ARG A 148 -5.07 0.72 12.38
N PRO A 149 -4.58 1.79 13.02
CA PRO A 149 -4.15 1.71 14.42
C PRO A 149 -5.27 1.24 15.33
N VAL A 150 -4.93 0.39 16.30
CA VAL A 150 -5.86 -0.09 17.33
C VAL A 150 -5.17 -0.14 18.69
N ASP A 151 -5.95 0.08 19.74
CA ASP A 151 -5.46 -0.05 21.11
C ASP A 151 -5.14 -1.51 21.44
N PHE A 152 -4.22 -1.70 22.38
CA PHE A 152 -3.87 -3.02 22.89
C PHE A 152 -3.71 -2.97 24.41
N ARG A 153 -4.05 -4.09 25.05
CA ARG A 153 -3.91 -4.22 26.50
C ARG A 153 -2.44 -4.21 26.93
N GLU A 154 -2.15 -3.49 28.00
CA GLU A 154 -0.85 -3.58 28.66
C GLU A 154 -0.69 -4.92 29.39
N THR A 155 0.38 -5.62 29.06
CA THR A 155 0.79 -6.92 29.62
C THR A 155 2.30 -6.92 29.78
N ASP A 156 2.87 -7.86 30.53
CA ASP A 156 4.33 -7.97 30.65
C ASP A 156 5.02 -8.11 29.29
N ARG A 157 4.37 -8.77 28.32
CA ARG A 157 4.89 -8.89 26.96
C ARG A 157 4.96 -7.53 26.27
N THR A 158 3.89 -6.73 26.31
CA THR A 158 3.85 -5.43 25.63
C THR A 158 4.77 -4.43 26.31
N LEU A 159 4.88 -4.48 27.64
CA LEU A 159 5.85 -3.67 28.39
C LEU A 159 7.29 -4.03 28.01
N ARG A 160 7.63 -5.31 27.84
CA ARG A 160 8.95 -5.73 27.35
C ARG A 160 9.23 -5.22 25.94
N LEU A 161 8.26 -5.34 25.02
CA LEU A 161 8.39 -4.84 23.64
C LEU A 161 8.58 -3.32 23.61
N ARG A 162 7.87 -2.58 24.47
CA ARG A 162 8.00 -1.13 24.60
C ARG A 162 9.37 -0.74 25.14
N ARG A 163 9.81 -1.34 26.26
CA ARG A 163 11.15 -1.10 26.83
C ARG A 163 12.27 -1.38 25.82
N GLU A 164 12.11 -2.41 25.00
CA GLU A 164 13.05 -2.75 23.95
C GLU A 164 13.16 -1.65 22.89
N ALA A 165 12.02 -1.16 22.37
CA ALA A 165 12.00 -0.07 21.40
C ALA A 165 12.47 1.27 22.03
N ASP A 166 12.06 1.56 23.26
CA ASP A 166 12.48 2.75 24.01
C ASP A 166 13.98 2.76 24.26
N GLY A 167 14.56 1.62 24.65
CA GLY A 167 16.01 1.49 24.83
C GLY A 167 16.77 1.71 23.53
N LEU A 168 16.25 1.26 22.39
CA LEU A 168 16.85 1.60 21.09
C LEU A 168 16.74 3.10 20.80
N ASN A 169 15.60 3.73 21.07
CA ASN A 169 15.39 5.16 20.85
C ASN A 169 16.27 6.05 21.73
N GLU A 170 16.53 5.64 22.98
CA GLU A 170 17.49 6.30 23.86
C GLU A 170 18.88 6.30 23.24
N TRP A 171 19.33 5.14 22.75
CA TRP A 171 20.63 5.01 22.10
C TRP A 171 20.72 5.77 20.77
N LEU A 172 19.70 5.67 19.93
CA LEU A 172 19.59 6.44 18.69
C LEU A 172 19.63 7.95 18.93
N GLY A 173 19.21 8.39 20.12
CA GLY A 173 19.25 9.79 20.55
C GLY A 173 20.65 10.41 20.56
N SER A 174 21.71 9.61 20.67
CA SER A 174 23.10 10.11 20.63
C SER A 174 23.67 10.27 19.22
N MET A 175 22.93 9.81 18.20
CA MET A 175 23.40 9.81 16.82
C MET A 175 22.98 11.09 16.09
N ARG A 176 23.93 11.68 15.36
CA ARG A 176 23.71 12.80 14.43
C ARG A 176 23.67 12.25 13.02
N VAL A 177 22.55 12.47 12.32
CA VAL A 177 22.35 12.00 10.95
C VAL A 177 22.23 13.20 10.02
N GLU A 178 23.18 13.33 9.11
CA GLU A 178 23.33 14.50 8.24
C GLU A 178 23.57 14.05 6.80
N VAL A 179 23.27 14.90 5.82
CA VAL A 179 23.65 14.64 4.43
C VAL A 179 25.12 15.03 4.27
N SER A 180 25.91 14.15 3.67
CA SER A 180 27.33 14.38 3.42
C SER A 180 27.58 15.71 2.71
N PRO A 181 28.61 16.49 3.09
CA PRO A 181 29.01 17.69 2.35
C PRO A 181 29.49 17.36 0.93
N ASP A 182 29.91 16.12 0.68
CA ASP A 182 30.35 15.64 -0.64
C ASP A 182 29.18 15.18 -1.53
N ALA A 183 27.96 15.15 -0.99
CA ALA A 183 26.78 14.78 -1.78
C ALA A 183 26.49 15.85 -2.83
N SER A 184 26.13 15.43 -4.05
CA SER A 184 25.87 16.38 -5.13
C SER A 184 24.69 17.30 -4.78
N PRO A 185 24.83 18.64 -4.89
CA PRO A 185 23.73 19.57 -4.69
C PRO A 185 22.57 19.36 -5.65
N GLU A 186 22.79 18.73 -6.81
CA GLU A 186 21.73 18.42 -7.78
C GLU A 186 20.82 17.28 -7.33
N ASP A 187 21.29 16.46 -6.39
CA ASP A 187 20.58 15.30 -5.87
C ASP A 187 19.86 15.58 -4.55
N TRP A 188 20.05 16.77 -3.98
CA TRP A 188 19.48 17.18 -2.70
C TRP A 188 18.88 18.57 -2.74
N GLN A 189 17.63 18.68 -2.27
CA GLN A 189 17.04 19.96 -1.91
C GLN A 189 16.79 20.00 -0.42
N ARG A 190 16.99 21.16 0.19
CA ARG A 190 16.73 21.38 1.61
C ARG A 190 15.73 22.51 1.75
N THR A 191 14.70 22.28 2.55
CA THR A 191 13.87 23.37 3.07
C THR A 191 14.24 23.59 4.53
N ARG A 192 13.48 24.44 5.24
CA ARG A 192 13.75 24.71 6.66
C ARG A 192 13.68 23.46 7.52
N HIS A 193 12.79 22.53 7.19
CA HIS A 193 12.55 21.31 7.95
C HIS A 193 12.68 20.01 7.14
N HIS A 194 12.60 20.06 5.80
CA HIS A 194 12.61 18.86 4.98
C HIS A 194 13.94 18.64 4.26
N LEU A 195 14.27 17.37 4.05
CA LEU A 195 15.26 16.93 3.07
C LEU A 195 14.51 16.29 1.91
N LYS A 196 14.86 16.67 0.67
CA LYS A 196 14.36 16.01 -0.54
C LYS A 196 15.54 15.36 -1.24
N GLY A 197 15.50 14.04 -1.36
CA GLY A 197 16.49 13.27 -2.09
C GLY A 197 15.97 12.90 -3.47
N ARG A 198 16.76 13.19 -4.51
CA ARG A 198 16.46 12.84 -5.89
C ARG A 198 16.50 11.32 -6.09
N LYS A 199 15.58 10.80 -6.88
CA LYS A 199 15.47 9.39 -7.23
C LYS A 199 15.14 9.25 -8.71
N VAL A 200 16.07 8.70 -9.47
CA VAL A 200 15.88 8.37 -10.89
C VAL A 200 15.70 6.86 -11.01
N ARG A 201 14.58 6.43 -11.59
CA ARG A 201 14.32 5.01 -11.86
C ARG A 201 13.59 4.87 -13.19
N ASP A 202 14.09 3.99 -14.06
CA ASP A 202 13.48 3.68 -15.36
C ASP A 202 13.23 4.94 -16.21
N GLY A 203 14.18 5.89 -16.17
CA GLY A 203 14.08 7.19 -16.85
C GLY A 203 13.12 8.20 -16.21
N ARG A 204 12.39 7.82 -15.15
CA ARG A 204 11.49 8.69 -14.40
C ARG A 204 12.20 9.28 -13.19
N GLU A 205 12.20 10.62 -13.13
CA GLU A 205 12.69 11.35 -11.98
C GLU A 205 11.57 11.58 -10.96
N THR A 206 11.88 11.31 -9.69
CA THR A 206 11.01 11.53 -8.54
C THR A 206 11.84 12.06 -7.36
N TRP A 207 11.19 12.70 -6.40
CA TRP A 207 11.85 13.24 -5.21
C TRP A 207 11.23 12.66 -3.95
N SER A 208 12.08 12.10 -3.08
CA SER A 208 11.65 11.59 -1.78
C SER A 208 11.76 12.71 -0.76
N CYS A 209 10.62 13.24 -0.30
CA CYS A 209 10.58 14.29 0.71
C CYS A 209 10.43 13.69 2.12
N VAL A 210 11.45 13.87 2.95
CA VAL A 210 11.47 13.40 4.34
C VAL A 210 11.52 14.57 5.31
N LEU A 211 10.98 14.36 6.50
CA LEU A 211 10.99 15.31 7.62
C LEU A 211 11.84 14.73 8.75
N PRO A 212 13.14 15.04 8.81
CA PRO A 212 14.01 14.60 9.88
C PRO A 212 13.51 15.06 11.25
N THR A 213 13.68 14.20 12.24
CA THR A 213 13.44 14.51 13.65
C THR A 213 14.72 15.06 14.29
N PRO A 214 14.64 15.87 15.37
CA PRO A 214 15.82 16.44 16.02
C PRO A 214 16.87 15.41 16.46
N THR A 215 16.42 14.20 16.82
CA THR A 215 17.25 13.02 17.00
C THR A 215 16.62 11.85 16.24
N PRO A 216 17.40 10.88 15.73
CA PRO A 216 16.86 9.65 15.16
C PRO A 216 15.89 8.97 16.14
N HIS A 217 14.77 8.49 15.62
CA HIS A 217 13.72 7.87 16.42
C HIS A 217 13.00 6.82 15.57
N ILE A 218 12.76 5.64 16.16
CA ILE A 218 12.00 4.55 15.56
C ILE A 218 10.66 4.33 16.24
N ILE A 219 9.72 3.80 15.46
CA ILE A 219 8.49 3.18 15.95
C ILE A 219 8.47 1.73 15.47
N ARG A 220 8.10 0.81 16.35
CA ARG A 220 7.88 -0.59 16.00
C ARG A 220 6.41 -0.85 15.72
N VAL A 221 6.08 -1.26 14.49
CA VAL A 221 4.68 -1.45 14.07
C VAL A 221 4.36 -2.93 13.97
N PHE A 222 3.32 -3.40 14.64
CA PHE A 222 2.73 -4.74 14.54
C PHE A 222 1.43 -4.69 13.73
N GLY A 223 1.03 -5.82 13.15
CA GLY A 223 -0.14 -5.87 12.26
C GLY A 223 -1.11 -7.01 12.59
N ARG A 224 -2.33 -6.90 12.07
CA ARG A 224 -3.41 -7.88 12.24
C ARG A 224 -3.71 -8.24 13.70
N GLU A 225 -3.60 -7.27 14.60
CA GLU A 225 -3.82 -7.45 16.05
C GLU A 225 -2.97 -8.57 16.66
N ARG A 226 -1.80 -8.83 16.04
CA ARG A 226 -0.97 -9.99 16.33
C ARG A 226 0.50 -9.59 16.47
N TRP A 227 1.09 -10.01 17.58
CA TRP A 227 2.50 -9.75 17.91
C TRP A 227 3.49 -10.59 17.10
N ASP A 228 3.01 -11.60 16.36
CA ASP A 228 3.77 -12.43 15.42
C ASP A 228 3.48 -12.06 13.96
N CYS A 229 2.94 -10.87 13.73
CA CYS A 229 2.72 -10.30 12.40
C CYS A 229 3.38 -8.92 12.33
N HIS A 230 4.18 -8.71 11.29
CA HIS A 230 4.87 -7.47 10.99
C HIS A 230 6.02 -7.16 11.96
N GLY A 231 5.89 -6.23 12.89
CA GLY A 231 6.90 -5.89 13.89
C GLY A 231 8.05 -4.99 13.44
N ARG A 232 8.15 -4.58 12.16
CA ARG A 232 9.31 -3.80 11.67
C ARG A 232 9.50 -2.45 12.37
N LEU A 233 10.76 -2.01 12.42
CA LEU A 233 11.19 -0.71 12.94
C LEU A 233 11.14 0.33 11.82
N TYR A 234 10.55 1.50 12.07
CA TYR A 234 10.37 2.58 11.09
C TYR A 234 11.01 3.87 11.58
N GLY A 235 11.83 4.49 10.72
CA GLY A 235 12.42 5.82 10.93
C GLY A 235 12.44 6.62 9.62
N TRP A 236 12.63 7.94 9.70
CA TRP A 236 12.47 8.85 8.55
C TRP A 236 13.45 8.56 7.40
N TRP A 237 14.67 8.09 7.71
CA TRP A 237 15.72 7.81 6.72
C TRP A 237 15.33 6.66 5.77
N GLN A 238 14.43 5.76 6.17
CA GLN A 238 13.99 4.64 5.36
C GLN A 238 13.20 5.08 4.12
N ASN A 239 12.63 6.29 4.16
CA ASN A 239 11.87 6.86 3.04
C ASN A 239 12.76 7.46 1.94
N LEU A 240 14.08 7.52 2.14
CA LEU A 240 15.04 7.89 1.11
C LEU A 240 15.37 6.68 0.23
N SER A 241 15.75 6.90 -1.03
CA SER A 241 16.26 5.81 -1.89
C SER A 241 17.56 5.22 -1.35
N LYS A 242 17.95 4.03 -1.80
CA LYS A 242 19.18 3.38 -1.34
C LYS A 242 20.41 4.23 -1.62
N GLU A 243 20.43 4.86 -2.78
CA GLU A 243 21.48 5.78 -3.23
C GLU A 243 21.56 6.98 -2.27
N ARG A 244 20.41 7.61 -1.97
CA ARG A 244 20.33 8.77 -1.08
C ARG A 244 20.62 8.44 0.38
N ARG A 245 20.29 7.23 0.85
CA ARG A 245 20.73 6.76 2.17
C ARG A 245 22.24 6.58 2.27
N GLY A 246 22.89 6.15 1.19
CA GLY A 246 24.35 5.96 1.13
C GLY A 246 25.16 7.27 1.23
N GLU A 247 24.51 8.41 1.00
CA GLU A 247 25.10 9.75 1.13
C GLU A 247 24.81 10.42 2.48
N LEU A 248 24.08 9.76 3.36
CA LEU A 248 23.98 10.21 4.75
C LEU A 248 25.29 9.90 5.47
N LEU A 249 25.53 10.64 6.55
CA LEU A 249 26.57 10.42 7.54
C LEU A 249 25.92 10.10 8.88
N ILE A 250 26.52 9.19 9.65
CA ILE A 250 26.23 9.05 11.09
C ILE A 250 27.45 9.54 11.85
N ASN A 251 27.27 10.56 12.69
CA ASN A 251 28.34 11.20 13.45
C ASN A 251 29.53 11.65 12.58
N GLY A 252 29.25 12.12 11.36
CA GLY A 252 30.27 12.58 10.41
C GLY A 252 30.90 11.47 9.55
N GLU A 253 30.46 10.22 9.68
CA GLU A 253 31.08 9.08 8.98
C GLU A 253 30.23 8.55 7.83
N VAL A 254 30.91 8.23 6.72
CA VAL A 254 30.28 7.63 5.53
C VAL A 254 29.68 6.27 5.85
N LEU A 255 28.53 6.02 5.22
CA LEU A 255 27.72 4.85 5.51
C LEU A 255 27.93 3.72 4.51
N ILE A 256 27.64 2.53 5.00
CA ILE A 256 27.39 1.30 4.25
C ILE A 256 25.97 0.82 4.58
N GLU A 257 25.39 -0.01 3.72
CA GLU A 257 24.10 -0.64 3.96
C GLU A 257 24.19 -2.16 3.75
N PRO A 258 24.85 -2.92 4.64
CA PRO A 258 24.81 -4.38 4.63
C PRO A 258 23.36 -4.86 4.77
N ASP A 259 23.02 -5.88 4.00
CA ASP A 259 21.67 -6.44 3.86
C ASP A 259 21.72 -7.96 3.93
N PHE A 260 20.64 -8.58 4.40
CA PHE A 260 20.50 -10.03 4.38
C PHE A 260 20.15 -10.54 2.97
N ALA A 261 21.01 -11.37 2.40
CA ALA A 261 20.73 -11.99 1.11
C ALA A 261 19.56 -12.99 1.22
N MET A 262 18.48 -12.76 0.47
CA MET A 262 17.34 -13.68 0.33
C MET A 262 16.75 -14.14 1.68
N LEU A 263 16.54 -13.19 2.61
CA LEU A 263 16.18 -13.49 3.99
C LEU A 263 14.90 -14.33 4.13
N HIS A 264 13.81 -13.89 3.52
CA HIS A 264 12.52 -14.58 3.61
C HIS A 264 12.56 -15.99 3.01
N PRO A 265 13.09 -16.22 1.78
CA PRO A 265 13.34 -17.56 1.29
C PRO A 265 14.21 -18.41 2.22
N THR A 266 15.28 -17.84 2.78
CA THR A 266 16.16 -18.56 3.72
C THR A 266 15.38 -19.12 4.91
N PHE A 267 14.47 -18.34 5.49
CA PHE A 267 13.59 -18.82 6.58
C PHE A 267 12.63 -19.90 6.12
N LEU A 268 12.03 -19.77 4.93
CA LEU A 268 11.09 -20.75 4.40
C LEU A 268 11.76 -22.10 4.16
N TYR A 269 12.96 -22.12 3.58
CA TYR A 269 13.73 -23.35 3.39
C TYR A 269 14.19 -23.96 4.72
N ALA A 270 14.63 -23.13 5.68
CA ALA A 270 14.97 -23.60 7.02
C ALA A 270 13.76 -24.23 7.73
N ALA A 271 12.56 -23.65 7.57
CA ALA A 271 11.32 -24.17 8.12
C ALA A 271 10.85 -25.44 7.41
N ALA A 272 11.15 -25.59 6.12
CA ALA A 272 10.88 -26.82 5.37
C ALA A 272 11.90 -27.94 5.66
N GLY A 273 12.98 -27.66 6.39
CA GLY A 273 14.09 -28.60 6.58
C GLY A 273 14.80 -28.94 5.26
N ALA A 274 14.77 -28.02 4.28
CA ALA A 274 15.28 -28.23 2.94
C ALA A 274 16.51 -27.36 2.66
N THR A 275 17.42 -27.87 1.82
CA THR A 275 18.56 -27.09 1.32
C THR A 275 18.08 -26.06 0.30
N MET A 276 18.40 -24.78 0.53
CA MET A 276 18.08 -23.70 -0.39
C MET A 276 19.02 -23.74 -1.62
N PRO A 277 18.50 -23.60 -2.85
CA PRO A 277 19.32 -23.34 -4.03
C PRO A 277 20.21 -22.10 -3.85
N ARG A 278 21.27 -21.99 -4.66
CA ARG A 278 22.16 -20.82 -4.64
C ARG A 278 21.40 -19.52 -4.93
N ASP A 279 20.43 -19.57 -5.85
CA ASP A 279 19.55 -18.46 -6.15
C ASP A 279 18.12 -18.96 -6.35
N VAL A 280 17.20 -18.49 -5.51
CA VAL A 280 15.79 -18.91 -5.51
C VAL A 280 14.92 -18.09 -6.46
N TYR A 281 15.49 -17.03 -7.06
CA TYR A 281 14.81 -16.15 -8.00
C TYR A 281 15.17 -16.46 -9.45
N ASP A 282 16.36 -17.02 -9.68
CA ASP A 282 16.84 -17.37 -11.01
C ASP A 282 16.27 -18.71 -11.49
N THR A 283 15.27 -18.63 -12.36
CA THR A 283 14.64 -19.81 -12.98
C THR A 283 15.43 -20.33 -14.19
N GLY A 284 16.46 -19.61 -14.65
CA GLY A 284 17.16 -19.86 -15.91
C GLY A 284 16.35 -19.59 -17.19
N MET A 285 15.04 -19.32 -17.06
CA MET A 285 14.13 -19.12 -18.20
C MET A 285 13.55 -17.70 -18.28
N HIS A 286 13.61 -16.96 -17.18
CA HIS A 286 13.02 -15.62 -17.05
C HIS A 286 14.02 -14.70 -16.38
N GLU A 287 13.85 -13.39 -16.59
CA GLU A 287 14.67 -12.40 -15.90
C GLU A 287 14.57 -12.57 -14.39
N ARG A 288 15.74 -12.60 -13.74
CA ARG A 288 15.84 -12.80 -12.28
C ARG A 288 15.03 -11.76 -11.48
N ALA A 289 14.94 -10.52 -11.97
CA ALA A 289 14.14 -9.47 -11.36
C ALA A 289 12.65 -9.81 -11.33
N HIS A 290 12.12 -10.36 -12.43
CA HIS A 290 10.76 -10.89 -12.51
C HIS A 290 10.58 -12.10 -11.60
N GLY A 291 11.56 -13.01 -11.54
CA GLY A 291 11.54 -14.15 -10.62
C GLY A 291 11.46 -13.72 -9.14
N LYS A 292 12.23 -12.71 -8.75
CA LYS A 292 12.19 -12.11 -7.40
C LYS A 292 10.84 -11.50 -7.09
N LEU A 293 10.28 -10.73 -8.03
CA LEU A 293 8.96 -10.13 -7.86
C LEU A 293 7.88 -11.22 -7.72
N ALA A 294 7.90 -12.23 -8.59
CA ALA A 294 6.94 -13.33 -8.59
C ALA A 294 7.01 -14.16 -7.29
N LEU A 295 8.21 -14.49 -6.79
CA LEU A 295 8.34 -15.22 -5.52
C LEU A 295 7.82 -14.39 -4.35
N ASN A 296 8.15 -13.10 -4.29
CA ASN A 296 7.64 -12.20 -3.24
C ASN A 296 6.11 -12.08 -3.28
N VAL A 297 5.52 -11.99 -4.47
CA VAL A 297 4.05 -11.99 -4.64
C VAL A 297 3.47 -13.33 -4.20
N LEU A 298 4.03 -14.45 -4.65
CA LEU A 298 3.56 -15.80 -4.26
C LEU A 298 3.56 -16.01 -2.74
N VAL A 299 4.59 -15.54 -2.03
CA VAL A 299 4.68 -15.69 -0.56
C VAL A 299 3.63 -14.86 0.17
N ASN A 300 3.19 -13.73 -0.40
CA ASN A 300 2.27 -12.78 0.22
C ASN A 300 0.81 -12.93 -0.23
N CYS A 301 0.55 -13.45 -1.43
CA CYS A 301 -0.80 -13.53 -1.96
C CYS A 301 -1.61 -14.65 -1.32
N ARG A 302 -2.94 -14.50 -1.36
CA ARG A 302 -3.90 -15.58 -1.16
C ARG A 302 -4.34 -16.11 -2.53
N GLY A 303 -4.80 -17.37 -2.61
CA GLY A 303 -5.33 -17.95 -3.86
C GLY A 303 -4.30 -18.67 -4.75
N GLY A 304 -3.13 -19.02 -4.22
CA GLY A 304 -2.14 -19.87 -4.90
C GLY A 304 -1.53 -19.22 -6.15
N LEU A 305 -1.12 -20.04 -7.12
CA LEU A 305 -0.44 -19.56 -8.33
C LEU A 305 -1.30 -18.60 -9.16
N ARG A 306 -2.59 -18.92 -9.33
CA ARG A 306 -3.52 -18.04 -10.05
C ARG A 306 -3.66 -16.67 -9.38
N GLY A 307 -3.77 -16.65 -8.06
CA GLY A 307 -3.80 -15.40 -7.29
C GLY A 307 -2.54 -14.56 -7.48
N ALA A 308 -1.37 -15.20 -7.60
CA ALA A 308 -0.10 -14.51 -7.86
C ALA A 308 -0.02 -13.94 -9.28
N VAL A 309 -0.44 -14.72 -10.29
CA VAL A 309 -0.52 -14.25 -11.68
C VAL A 309 -1.43 -13.03 -11.76
N ASP A 310 -2.62 -13.12 -11.19
CA ASP A 310 -3.57 -12.02 -11.19
C ASP A 310 -2.96 -10.80 -10.50
N ALA A 311 -2.37 -10.96 -9.31
CA ALA A 311 -1.72 -9.88 -8.58
C ALA A 311 -0.57 -9.19 -9.36
N LEU A 312 0.22 -9.93 -10.13
CA LEU A 312 1.23 -9.36 -11.01
C LEU A 312 0.60 -8.57 -12.16
N MET A 313 -0.42 -9.12 -12.82
CA MET A 313 -1.17 -8.46 -13.90
C MET A 313 -1.89 -7.19 -13.44
N TRP A 314 -2.13 -7.05 -12.14
CA TRP A 314 -2.76 -5.89 -11.54
C TRP A 314 -1.84 -4.70 -11.36
N ARG A 315 -0.52 -4.90 -11.34
CA ARG A 315 0.44 -3.83 -11.12
C ARG A 315 0.56 -2.94 -12.35
N ASP A 316 0.64 -1.63 -12.13
CA ASP A 316 0.78 -0.66 -13.23
C ASP A 316 2.18 -0.65 -13.84
N ASP A 317 3.20 -1.11 -13.09
CA ASP A 317 4.59 -1.24 -13.53
C ASP A 317 4.93 -2.60 -14.14
N TRP A 318 3.92 -3.44 -14.44
CA TRP A 318 4.14 -4.78 -14.98
C TRP A 318 3.84 -4.87 -16.48
N GLU A 319 4.87 -5.15 -17.26
CA GLU A 319 4.80 -5.18 -18.73
C GLU A 319 4.64 -6.60 -19.30
N GLY A 320 4.80 -7.64 -18.47
CA GLY A 320 4.70 -9.02 -18.91
C GLY A 320 3.31 -9.36 -19.43
N SER A 321 3.22 -10.15 -20.51
CA SER A 321 1.94 -10.70 -20.96
C SER A 321 1.38 -11.70 -19.94
N ARG A 322 0.09 -12.01 -20.00
CA ARG A 322 -0.50 -13.04 -19.13
C ARG A 322 0.19 -14.40 -19.29
N ALA A 323 0.41 -14.84 -20.52
CA ALA A 323 1.09 -16.11 -20.79
C ALA A 323 2.53 -16.13 -20.23
N TYR A 324 3.27 -15.03 -20.40
CA TYR A 324 4.60 -14.88 -19.80
C TYR A 324 4.54 -14.96 -18.27
N THR A 325 3.56 -14.29 -17.66
CA THR A 325 3.38 -14.22 -16.21
C THR A 325 2.99 -15.58 -15.62
N GLU A 326 2.14 -16.33 -16.31
CA GLU A 326 1.78 -17.70 -15.95
C GLU A 326 3.02 -18.60 -15.99
N GLY A 327 3.78 -18.57 -17.09
CA GLY A 327 5.04 -19.33 -17.22
C GLY A 327 6.09 -18.95 -16.16
N LEU A 328 6.22 -17.67 -15.84
CA LEU A 328 7.11 -17.17 -14.80
C LEU A 328 6.72 -17.70 -13.42
N VAL A 329 5.45 -17.58 -13.04
CA VAL A 329 4.95 -18.01 -11.74
C VAL A 329 5.09 -19.52 -11.58
N GLU A 330 4.80 -20.29 -12.64
CA GLU A 330 5.00 -21.74 -12.66
C GLU A 330 6.48 -22.14 -12.54
N ALA A 331 7.37 -21.45 -13.26
CA ALA A 331 8.81 -21.69 -13.19
C ALA A 331 9.37 -21.40 -11.79
N VAL A 332 8.98 -20.28 -11.19
CA VAL A 332 9.38 -19.89 -9.82
C VAL A 332 8.85 -20.89 -8.80
N ALA A 333 7.59 -21.30 -8.91
CA ALA A 333 6.99 -22.30 -8.03
C ALA A 333 7.68 -23.67 -8.16
N SER A 334 8.07 -24.06 -9.38
CA SER A 334 8.79 -25.30 -9.65
C SER A 334 10.20 -25.31 -9.06
N LEU A 335 10.95 -24.22 -9.26
CA LEU A 335 12.27 -24.01 -8.64
C LEU A 335 12.17 -24.09 -7.10
N ASN A 336 11.10 -23.52 -6.54
CA ASN A 336 10.87 -23.42 -5.10
C ASN A 336 9.92 -24.50 -4.56
N ARG A 337 9.85 -25.65 -5.23
CA ARG A 337 9.00 -26.78 -4.81
C ARG A 337 9.17 -27.20 -3.35
N PRO A 338 10.37 -27.20 -2.73
CA PRO A 338 10.53 -27.56 -1.32
C PRO A 338 9.73 -26.68 -0.35
N ILE A 339 9.46 -25.42 -0.73
CA ILE A 339 8.68 -24.47 0.07
C ILE A 339 7.25 -24.28 -0.45
N ALA A 340 6.75 -25.19 -1.30
CA ALA A 340 5.42 -25.08 -1.93
C ALA A 340 4.28 -24.89 -0.90
N GLY A 341 4.42 -25.45 0.31
CA GLY A 341 3.44 -25.28 1.40
C GLY A 341 3.28 -23.85 1.91
N TYR A 342 4.23 -22.95 1.58
CA TYR A 342 4.22 -21.54 1.94
C TYR A 342 3.82 -20.62 0.78
N LEU A 343 3.82 -21.11 -0.46
CA LEU A 343 3.39 -20.34 -1.62
C LEU A 343 1.87 -20.20 -1.60
N GLY A 344 1.37 -18.97 -1.74
CA GLY A 344 -0.06 -18.63 -1.66
C GLY A 344 -0.64 -18.65 -0.24
N SER A 345 0.22 -18.66 0.79
CA SER A 345 -0.18 -18.85 2.20
C SER A 345 -0.21 -17.57 3.04
N ASP A 346 0.05 -16.41 2.43
CA ASP A 346 0.12 -15.13 3.14
C ASP A 346 1.14 -15.20 4.30
N ALA A 347 2.29 -15.82 4.03
CA ALA A 347 3.35 -16.07 5.01
C ALA A 347 4.22 -14.84 5.26
N GLY A 348 4.30 -13.91 4.30
CA GLY A 348 5.22 -12.78 4.35
C GLY A 348 5.07 -11.91 5.60
N ILE A 349 3.84 -11.65 6.08
CA ILE A 349 3.66 -10.86 7.31
C ILE A 349 4.22 -11.54 8.56
N ARG A 350 4.24 -12.88 8.62
CA ARG A 350 4.87 -13.64 9.72
C ARG A 350 6.38 -13.70 9.56
N LEU A 351 6.87 -13.80 8.32
CA LEU A 351 8.30 -13.69 8.01
C LEU A 351 8.82 -12.30 8.40
N MET A 352 8.02 -11.25 8.25
CA MET A 352 8.33 -9.91 8.76
C MET A 352 8.50 -9.88 10.29
N ALA A 353 7.70 -10.65 11.04
CA ALA A 353 7.89 -10.70 12.49
C ALA A 353 9.24 -11.34 12.88
N ILE A 354 9.69 -12.33 12.11
CA ILE A 354 11.01 -12.95 12.28
C ILE A 354 12.11 -11.95 11.88
N ASP A 355 11.99 -11.30 10.71
CA ASP A 355 12.97 -10.30 10.24
C ASP A 355 13.13 -9.13 11.24
N SER A 356 12.01 -8.64 11.78
CA SER A 356 11.98 -7.62 12.82
C SER A 356 12.70 -8.07 14.09
N GLY A 357 12.45 -9.29 14.55
CA GLY A 357 13.11 -9.84 15.73
C GLY A 357 14.63 -9.89 15.55
N MET A 358 15.09 -10.25 14.35
CA MET A 358 16.52 -10.20 14.00
C MET A 358 17.04 -8.78 13.94
N ALA A 359 16.31 -7.84 13.34
CA ALA A 359 16.73 -6.45 13.24
C ALA A 359 16.91 -5.81 14.63
N VAL A 360 16.00 -6.07 15.55
CA VAL A 360 16.15 -5.66 16.96
C VAL A 360 17.41 -6.26 17.60
N GLU A 361 17.68 -7.55 17.38
CA GLU A 361 18.84 -8.21 17.96
C GLU A 361 20.16 -7.66 17.39
N VAL A 362 20.24 -7.43 16.08
CA VAL A 362 21.39 -6.75 15.44
C VAL A 362 21.59 -5.38 16.07
N MET A 363 20.52 -4.58 16.18
CA MET A 363 20.57 -3.25 16.79
C MET A 363 21.07 -3.27 18.24
N LYS A 364 20.61 -4.23 19.05
CA LYS A 364 21.09 -4.40 20.44
C LYS A 364 22.57 -4.76 20.50
N ARG A 365 23.04 -5.65 19.62
CA ARG A 365 24.45 -6.05 19.56
C ARG A 365 25.34 -4.90 19.10
N CYS A 366 24.90 -4.13 18.10
CA CYS A 366 25.57 -2.90 17.68
C CYS A 366 25.63 -1.87 18.83
N ARG A 367 24.53 -1.65 19.56
CA ARG A 367 24.53 -0.81 20.77
C ARG A 367 25.54 -1.28 21.80
N LYS A 368 25.59 -2.59 22.08
CA LYS A 368 26.53 -3.17 23.05
C LYS A 368 27.99 -3.01 22.61
N ALA A 369 28.24 -3.06 21.30
CA ALA A 369 29.56 -2.88 20.70
C ALA A 369 29.93 -1.41 20.45
N ASP A 370 29.08 -0.45 20.85
CA ASP A 370 29.23 0.98 20.56
C ASP A 370 29.42 1.30 19.07
N VAL A 371 28.71 0.57 18.21
CA VAL A 371 28.70 0.78 16.75
C VAL A 371 27.40 1.48 16.36
N PRO A 372 27.43 2.78 15.96
CA PRO A 372 26.25 3.47 15.48
C PRO A 372 25.57 2.72 14.33
N CYS A 373 24.25 2.58 14.40
CA CYS A 373 23.49 1.77 13.46
C CYS A 373 22.05 2.27 13.34
N LEU A 374 21.55 2.41 12.11
CA LEU A 374 20.14 2.70 11.83
C LEU A 374 19.51 1.53 11.05
N PRO A 375 18.34 1.02 11.46
CA PRO A 375 17.69 -0.08 10.76
C PRO A 375 16.98 0.40 9.50
N VAL A 376 17.03 -0.41 8.45
CA VAL A 376 16.26 -0.28 7.20
C VAL A 376 15.68 -1.66 6.89
N HIS A 377 14.61 -2.01 7.59
CA HIS A 377 14.03 -3.37 7.54
C HIS A 377 15.08 -4.46 7.84
N ASP A 378 15.50 -5.24 6.85
CA ASP A 378 16.51 -6.29 6.90
C ASP A 378 17.93 -5.83 6.55
N SER A 379 18.12 -4.54 6.27
CA SER A 379 19.43 -3.90 6.11
C SER A 379 19.72 -2.87 7.20
N PHE A 380 20.98 -2.43 7.30
CA PHE A 380 21.44 -1.55 8.37
C PHE A 380 22.40 -0.49 7.86
N LEU A 381 22.12 0.77 8.14
CA LEU A 381 23.08 1.86 7.90
C LEU A 381 24.08 1.91 9.06
N ALA A 382 25.36 1.75 8.77
CA ALA A 382 26.43 1.80 9.76
C ALA A 382 27.66 2.52 9.20
N PRO A 383 28.54 3.07 10.05
CA PRO A 383 29.83 3.61 9.61
C PRO A 383 30.66 2.58 8.86
N ARG A 384 31.27 2.98 7.74
CA ARG A 384 32.08 2.10 6.89
C ARG A 384 33.18 1.36 7.66
N ARG A 385 33.80 2.01 8.64
CA ARG A 385 34.84 1.38 9.49
C ARG A 385 34.35 0.12 10.23
N ALA A 386 33.04 0.03 10.49
CA ALA A 386 32.44 -1.07 11.25
C ALA A 386 31.83 -2.16 10.35
N GLU A 387 32.02 -2.11 9.03
CA GLU A 387 31.40 -3.03 8.07
C GLU A 387 31.56 -4.50 8.43
N ASN A 388 32.79 -4.94 8.65
CA ASN A 388 33.06 -6.34 8.97
C ASN A 388 32.44 -6.75 10.31
N HIS A 389 32.41 -5.83 11.28
CA HIS A 389 31.83 -6.08 12.60
C HIS A 389 30.30 -6.23 12.52
N VAL A 390 29.62 -5.34 11.79
CA VAL A 390 28.17 -5.41 11.59
C VAL A 390 27.81 -6.66 10.79
N LYS A 391 28.57 -7.01 9.74
CA LYS A 391 28.36 -8.25 8.98
C LYS A 391 28.53 -9.50 9.83
N ALA A 392 29.51 -9.53 10.74
CA ALA A 392 29.69 -10.63 11.68
C ALA A 392 28.49 -10.76 12.64
N ILE A 393 28.03 -9.64 13.23
CA ILE A 393 26.82 -9.60 14.06
C ILE A 393 25.62 -10.14 13.28
N MET A 394 25.42 -9.68 12.03
CA MET A 394 24.33 -10.12 11.18
C MET A 394 24.39 -11.63 10.89
N ALA A 395 25.58 -12.15 10.56
CA ALA A 395 25.78 -13.58 10.29
C ALA A 395 25.41 -14.45 11.50
N ASP A 396 25.86 -14.08 12.70
CA ASP A 396 25.53 -14.78 13.94
C ASP A 396 24.03 -14.76 14.23
N VAL A 397 23.38 -13.61 14.02
CA VAL A 397 21.93 -13.46 14.25
C VAL A 397 21.13 -14.29 13.24
N LEU A 398 21.56 -14.35 11.98
CA LEU A 398 20.95 -15.18 10.94
C LEU A 398 21.09 -16.67 11.26
N ASP A 399 22.27 -17.11 11.67
CA ASP A 399 22.52 -18.51 12.03
C ASP A 399 21.66 -18.95 13.23
N ALA A 400 21.61 -18.13 14.29
CA ALA A 400 20.75 -18.37 15.44
C ALA A 400 19.25 -18.38 15.09
N ALA A 401 18.81 -17.54 14.15
CA ALA A 401 17.43 -17.54 13.67
C ALA A 401 17.11 -18.80 12.85
N ARG A 402 17.97 -19.18 11.90
CA ARG A 402 17.83 -20.41 11.10
C ARG A 402 17.76 -21.64 11.99
N THR A 403 18.67 -21.75 12.97
CA THR A 403 18.72 -22.87 13.92
C THR A 403 17.43 -23.00 14.73
N ARG A 404 16.89 -21.89 15.27
CA ARG A 404 15.60 -21.89 15.99
C ARG A 404 14.44 -22.32 15.10
N ILE A 405 14.40 -21.85 13.86
CA ILE A 405 13.34 -22.21 12.90
C ILE A 405 13.40 -23.71 12.57
N SER A 406 14.58 -24.26 12.31
CA SER A 406 14.76 -25.68 11.99
C SER A 406 14.55 -26.62 13.20
N GLN A 407 14.84 -26.17 14.43
CA GLN A 407 14.54 -26.95 15.64
C GLN A 407 13.04 -26.92 15.99
N GLY A 408 12.36 -25.79 15.75
CA GLY A 408 10.93 -25.62 16.01
C GLY A 408 10.03 -26.56 15.20
N THR A 409 10.45 -26.93 13.98
CA THR A 409 9.72 -27.86 13.11
C THR A 409 9.80 -29.32 13.55
N SER A 410 10.70 -29.66 14.48
CA SER A 410 10.77 -31.01 15.06
C SER A 410 9.70 -31.30 16.12
N LYS A 411 8.98 -30.29 16.66
CA LYS A 411 7.93 -30.52 17.69
C LYS A 411 6.69 -29.62 17.62
N THR A 412 6.57 -28.65 16.70
CA THR A 412 5.34 -27.85 16.60
C THR A 412 5.02 -27.50 15.16
N SER A 413 3.91 -28.04 14.66
CA SER A 413 3.35 -27.64 13.36
C SER A 413 3.13 -26.13 13.34
N PHE A 414 3.62 -25.44 12.29
CA PHE A 414 3.05 -24.16 11.88
C PHE A 414 1.53 -24.39 11.73
N GLN A 415 0.72 -23.96 12.71
CA GLN A 415 -0.71 -24.15 12.63
C GLN A 415 -1.23 -23.35 11.43
N LYS A 416 -1.56 -24.07 10.36
CA LYS A 416 -2.46 -23.58 9.29
C LYS A 416 -3.84 -23.49 9.93
N GLY A 417 -4.17 -22.34 10.50
CA GLY A 417 -5.55 -22.03 10.85
C GLY A 417 -6.30 -21.59 9.60
N PRO A 418 -7.29 -22.35 9.07
CA PRO A 418 -8.25 -21.79 8.14
C PRO A 418 -9.03 -20.68 8.87
N GLN A 419 -9.03 -19.48 8.30
CA GLN A 419 -9.87 -18.38 8.78
C GLN A 419 -11.31 -18.67 8.34
N GLU A 420 -12.13 -19.21 9.23
CA GLU A 420 -13.59 -19.11 9.07
C GLU A 420 -14.07 -17.74 9.59
N PRO A 421 -15.02 -17.08 8.91
CA PRO A 421 -15.63 -15.86 9.39
C PRO A 421 -16.59 -16.21 10.54
N ARG A 422 -16.24 -15.85 11.78
CA ARG A 422 -17.16 -15.98 12.93
C ARG A 422 -17.73 -14.63 13.31
N PHE A 423 -19.05 -14.51 13.14
CA PHE A 423 -19.89 -13.57 13.86
C PHE A 423 -19.99 -14.02 15.33
N GLY A 424 -19.95 -13.06 16.26
CA GLY A 424 -19.65 -13.30 17.66
C GLY A 424 -20.75 -13.91 18.53
N ALA A 425 -20.33 -14.46 19.68
CA ALA A 425 -20.98 -14.38 20.99
C ALA A 425 -20.02 -14.88 22.09
N ALA A 426 -20.34 -14.52 23.33
CA ALA A 426 -19.52 -14.45 24.54
C ALA A 426 -18.86 -15.74 25.09
N ALA A 427 -17.83 -15.52 25.93
CA ALA A 427 -17.13 -16.51 26.77
C ALA A 427 -18.02 -17.10 27.88
N PRO A 428 -17.69 -18.29 28.46
CA PRO A 428 -16.95 -18.29 29.74
C PRO A 428 -15.99 -19.49 30.04
N ALA A 429 -15.06 -19.22 30.97
CA ALA A 429 -14.42 -19.99 32.08
C ALA A 429 -13.83 -21.44 31.95
N ALA A 430 -12.48 -21.49 32.07
CA ALA A 430 -11.54 -22.31 32.88
C ALA A 430 -11.70 -23.83 33.25
N SER A 431 -10.61 -24.58 32.92
CA SER A 431 -9.89 -25.68 33.65
C SER A 431 -10.43 -27.14 33.68
N PRO A 432 -9.62 -28.20 33.95
CA PRO A 432 -8.17 -28.47 33.75
C PRO A 432 -7.85 -29.85 33.09
N LEU A 433 -6.54 -30.16 32.95
CA LEU A 433 -5.87 -31.36 32.35
C LEU A 433 -6.32 -32.75 32.88
N PRO A 434 -6.06 -33.85 32.13
CA PRO A 434 -4.88 -34.69 32.42
C PRO A 434 -4.17 -35.33 31.20
N ALA A 435 -2.97 -35.89 31.44
CA ALA A 435 -2.10 -36.66 30.53
C ALA A 435 -2.23 -38.19 30.79
N PRO A 436 -1.30 -39.06 30.33
CA PRO A 436 -1.08 -39.60 28.98
C PRO A 436 -1.26 -41.13 28.92
N SER A 437 -1.26 -41.74 27.72
CA SER A 437 -1.03 -43.20 27.57
C SER A 437 -0.49 -43.57 26.20
N ALA A 438 0.07 -44.78 26.15
CA ALA A 438 1.23 -45.24 25.39
C ALA A 438 0.92 -46.20 24.22
N LEU A 439 1.90 -46.30 23.31
CA LEU A 439 2.35 -47.43 22.46
C LEU A 439 1.38 -48.20 21.52
N ALA A 440 1.64 -48.02 20.19
CA ALA A 440 2.08 -49.01 19.16
C ALA A 440 1.24 -50.29 18.82
N PRO A 441 1.47 -51.04 17.70
CA PRO A 441 2.19 -50.77 16.43
C PRO A 441 1.47 -51.25 15.12
N ALA A 442 2.11 -50.91 13.98
CA ALA A 442 2.31 -51.65 12.71
C ALA A 442 1.16 -52.37 11.94
N GLY A 443 1.11 -52.12 10.61
CA GLY A 443 0.57 -53.11 9.67
C GLY A 443 0.23 -52.65 8.25
N LYS A 444 1.13 -52.97 7.29
CA LYS A 444 0.89 -53.37 5.88
C LYS A 444 0.45 -52.34 4.82
N ALA A 445 1.35 -52.10 3.88
CA ALA A 445 1.09 -52.03 2.42
C ALA A 445 1.33 -53.46 1.82
N PRO A 446 1.13 -53.77 0.51
CA PRO A 446 0.86 -52.91 -0.65
C PRO A 446 -0.17 -53.46 -1.67
N ALA A 447 -0.51 -52.66 -2.70
CA ALA A 447 -0.90 -53.21 -4.01
C ALA A 447 -0.61 -52.22 -5.15
N ARG A 448 -0.07 -52.77 -6.24
CA ARG A 448 0.51 -52.12 -7.43
C ARG A 448 -0.28 -52.60 -8.65
N LYS A 449 -0.70 -51.70 -9.55
CA LYS A 449 -1.14 -52.00 -10.95
C LYS A 449 -0.80 -50.77 -11.84
N THR A 450 0.25 -50.81 -12.67
CA THR A 450 0.27 -51.16 -14.13
C THR A 450 -0.61 -50.21 -14.97
N SER A 451 -0.05 -49.19 -15.62
CA SER A 451 0.58 -49.15 -16.98
C SER A 451 -0.41 -49.01 -18.14
N ALA A 452 -0.30 -47.93 -18.93
CA ALA A 452 -0.50 -47.95 -20.39
C ALA A 452 0.04 -46.67 -21.07
N LYS A 453 0.85 -46.87 -22.12
CA LYS A 453 1.39 -45.88 -23.08
C LYS A 453 0.49 -45.82 -24.32
N LYS A 454 0.35 -44.65 -24.96
CA LYS A 454 0.68 -44.37 -26.40
C LYS A 454 0.10 -43.02 -26.90
N ALA A 455 0.98 -42.03 -27.13
CA ALA A 455 1.43 -41.43 -28.40
C ALA A 455 0.39 -40.92 -29.48
N PRO A 456 0.81 -40.19 -30.54
CA PRO A 456 0.79 -38.71 -30.61
C PRO A 456 0.22 -38.15 -31.94
N GLY A 457 0.14 -36.81 -32.09
CA GLY A 457 -0.08 -36.11 -33.37
C GLY A 457 -0.85 -34.80 -33.16
N LYS A 458 -0.69 -33.73 -33.93
CA LYS A 458 0.06 -33.42 -35.16
C LYS A 458 0.14 -31.89 -35.22
N ALA A 459 1.28 -31.36 -35.66
CA ALA A 459 1.47 -29.95 -35.98
C ALA A 459 0.67 -29.55 -37.24
N GLY A 460 0.10 -28.35 -37.22
CA GLY A 460 -0.63 -27.75 -38.35
C GLY A 460 -0.28 -26.27 -38.47
N SER A 461 0.64 -25.97 -39.37
CA SER A 461 1.04 -24.65 -39.85
C SER A 461 -0.12 -23.90 -40.53
N ARG A 462 -0.30 -22.61 -40.22
CA ARG A 462 -1.13 -21.69 -41.02
C ARG A 462 -0.25 -20.64 -41.71
N PRO A 463 -0.55 -20.29 -42.97
CA PRO A 463 0.29 -19.44 -43.81
C PRO A 463 0.13 -17.95 -43.48
N VAL A 464 1.22 -17.24 -43.74
CA VAL A 464 1.38 -15.78 -43.73
C VAL A 464 0.39 -15.14 -44.72
N GLN A 465 -0.39 -14.16 -44.25
CA GLN A 465 -1.19 -13.29 -45.11
C GLN A 465 -0.58 -11.89 -45.20
N ALA A 466 -0.64 -11.38 -46.42
CA ALA A 466 0.05 -10.22 -46.96
C ALA A 466 -0.27 -8.89 -46.27
N SER A 467 0.75 -8.03 -46.34
CA SER A 467 0.79 -6.61 -45.98
C SER A 467 -0.41 -5.82 -46.48
N ARG A 468 -1.07 -5.12 -45.54
CA ARG A 468 -2.06 -4.08 -45.84
C ARG A 468 -1.34 -2.74 -46.04
N ALA A 469 -1.70 -2.06 -47.13
CA ALA A 469 -1.21 -0.76 -47.54
C ALA A 469 -1.17 0.27 -46.37
N ALA A 470 -0.06 0.99 -46.28
CA ALA A 470 0.14 2.09 -45.34
C ALA A 470 -0.88 3.21 -45.65
N LYS A 471 -1.89 3.37 -44.77
CA LYS A 471 -2.65 4.62 -44.69
C LYS A 471 -1.73 5.67 -44.08
N ALA A 472 -1.58 6.81 -44.76
CA ALA A 472 -0.91 7.99 -44.21
C ALA A 472 -1.47 8.29 -42.82
N SER A 473 -0.66 8.10 -41.78
CA SER A 473 -1.02 8.44 -40.41
C SER A 473 -1.03 9.96 -40.31
N GLN A 474 -2.20 10.55 -40.03
CA GLN A 474 -2.26 11.92 -39.52
C GLN A 474 -1.33 12.00 -38.30
N ALA A 475 -0.38 12.92 -38.33
CA ALA A 475 0.46 13.20 -37.18
C ALA A 475 -0.45 13.53 -35.99
N LEU A 476 -0.24 12.83 -34.87
CA LEU A 476 -1.04 13.07 -33.67
C LEU A 476 -0.61 14.38 -33.00
N PRO A 477 -1.55 15.12 -32.40
CA PRO A 477 -1.23 16.38 -31.72
C PRO A 477 -0.21 16.20 -30.61
N VAL A 478 0.67 17.19 -30.44
CA VAL A 478 1.62 17.29 -29.32
C VAL A 478 1.25 18.49 -28.46
N ALA A 479 1.27 18.30 -27.14
CA ALA A 479 0.95 19.35 -26.20
C ALA A 479 1.93 20.53 -26.34
N GLY A 480 1.39 21.75 -26.31
CA GLY A 480 2.14 23.00 -26.53
C GLY A 480 2.24 23.43 -28.00
N GLU A 481 1.80 22.61 -28.97
CA GLU A 481 1.71 23.04 -30.36
C GLU A 481 0.52 23.98 -30.58
N ALA A 482 0.66 24.94 -31.50
CA ALA A 482 -0.45 25.79 -31.92
C ALA A 482 -1.58 24.95 -32.55
N LEU A 483 -2.82 25.29 -32.24
CA LEU A 483 -3.98 24.60 -32.81
C LEU A 483 -4.00 24.79 -34.35
N PRO A 484 -4.29 23.72 -35.12
CA PRO A 484 -4.35 23.83 -36.57
C PRO A 484 -5.55 24.67 -37.01
N GLY A 485 -5.48 25.26 -38.21
CA GLY A 485 -6.61 26.05 -38.76
C GLY A 485 -7.90 25.24 -39.00
N THR A 486 -7.81 23.90 -38.95
CA THR A 486 -8.96 22.98 -39.03
C THR A 486 -9.53 22.58 -37.66
N TRP A 487 -9.04 23.17 -36.57
CA TRP A 487 -9.49 22.88 -35.22
C TRP A 487 -10.93 23.39 -35.00
N ASP A 488 -11.77 22.53 -34.41
CA ASP A 488 -13.14 22.84 -34.04
C ASP A 488 -13.40 22.33 -32.63
N LEU A 489 -13.98 23.18 -31.77
CA LEU A 489 -14.25 22.87 -30.37
C LEU A 489 -15.13 21.63 -30.22
N THR A 490 -16.14 21.49 -31.08
CA THR A 490 -17.13 20.40 -30.99
C THR A 490 -16.48 19.07 -31.38
N GLU A 491 -15.79 19.02 -32.51
CA GLU A 491 -15.05 17.85 -32.98
C GLU A 491 -13.94 17.44 -32.00
N ARG A 492 -13.24 18.41 -31.42
CA ARG A 492 -12.19 18.17 -30.42
C ARG A 492 -12.76 17.59 -29.13
N THR A 493 -13.83 18.20 -28.61
CA THR A 493 -14.54 17.70 -27.42
C THR A 493 -15.02 16.26 -27.63
N LEU A 494 -15.53 15.95 -28.82
CA LEU A 494 -16.00 14.61 -29.17
C LEU A 494 -14.86 13.58 -29.25
N ALA A 495 -13.71 13.95 -29.84
CA ALA A 495 -12.54 13.09 -29.92
C ALA A 495 -11.97 12.78 -28.52
N LEU A 496 -11.80 13.81 -27.68
CA LEU A 496 -11.36 13.66 -26.28
C LEU A 496 -12.33 12.80 -25.47
N ARG A 497 -13.63 13.02 -25.64
CA ARG A 497 -14.65 12.24 -24.96
C ARG A 497 -14.59 10.76 -25.32
N GLU A 498 -14.41 10.42 -26.60
CA GLU A 498 -14.31 9.00 -26.98
C GLU A 498 -13.07 8.33 -26.40
N ASP A 499 -11.95 9.04 -26.33
CA ASP A 499 -10.72 8.51 -25.76
C ASP A 499 -10.84 8.29 -24.24
N TYR A 500 -11.33 9.31 -23.51
CA TYR A 500 -11.50 9.22 -22.06
C TYR A 500 -12.56 8.18 -21.67
N GLU A 501 -13.71 8.14 -22.36
CA GLU A 501 -14.71 7.08 -22.13
C GLU A 501 -14.14 5.68 -22.43
N ARG A 502 -13.29 5.53 -23.46
CA ARG A 502 -12.64 4.26 -23.78
C ARG A 502 -11.67 3.82 -22.67
N ALA A 503 -10.89 4.75 -22.14
CA ALA A 503 -9.98 4.50 -21.02
C ALA A 503 -10.75 4.05 -19.77
N VAL A 504 -11.84 4.74 -19.43
CA VAL A 504 -12.73 4.38 -18.31
C VAL A 504 -13.33 2.98 -18.50
N LEU A 505 -13.86 2.67 -19.69
CA LEU A 505 -14.44 1.35 -19.97
C LEU A 505 -13.38 0.24 -19.94
N ALA A 506 -12.16 0.51 -20.38
CA ALA A 506 -11.04 -0.44 -20.28
C ALA A 506 -10.70 -0.70 -18.81
N ARG A 507 -10.63 0.36 -17.98
CA ARG A 507 -10.44 0.27 -16.52
C ARG A 507 -11.53 -0.58 -15.88
N HIS A 508 -12.81 -0.33 -16.15
CA HIS A 508 -13.90 -1.11 -15.58
C HIS A 508 -13.87 -2.58 -15.99
N ARG A 509 -13.52 -2.89 -17.25
CA ARG A 509 -13.33 -4.28 -17.70
C ARG A 509 -12.20 -4.95 -16.93
N LYS A 510 -11.09 -4.23 -16.71
CA LYS A 510 -9.99 -4.70 -15.85
C LYS A 510 -10.53 -5.03 -14.46
N VAL A 511 -11.17 -4.06 -13.77
CA VAL A 511 -11.65 -4.22 -12.37
C VAL A 511 -12.66 -5.35 -12.23
N ALA A 512 -13.61 -5.45 -13.16
CA ALA A 512 -14.57 -6.55 -13.17
C ALA A 512 -13.90 -7.93 -13.32
N ALA A 513 -12.83 -8.02 -14.12
CA ALA A 513 -12.07 -9.27 -14.26
C ALA A 513 -11.30 -9.66 -12.99
N GLY A 514 -10.78 -8.68 -12.24
CA GLY A 514 -10.09 -8.91 -10.96
C GLY A 514 -11.02 -9.41 -9.88
N ALA A 515 -12.19 -8.77 -9.76
CA ALA A 515 -13.20 -9.15 -8.80
C ALA A 515 -13.69 -10.59 -9.02
N ALA A 516 -13.83 -11.00 -10.30
CA ALA A 516 -14.17 -12.37 -10.66
C ALA A 516 -13.10 -13.41 -10.26
N SER A 517 -11.86 -12.97 -10.05
CA SER A 517 -10.73 -13.78 -9.58
C SER A 517 -10.50 -13.70 -8.06
N GLY A 518 -11.40 -13.04 -7.31
CA GLY A 518 -11.28 -12.86 -5.86
C GLY A 518 -10.37 -11.71 -5.44
N TRP A 519 -10.02 -10.81 -6.37
CA TRP A 519 -9.23 -9.60 -6.13
C TRP A 519 -10.09 -8.34 -6.32
N GLY A 520 -10.38 -7.61 -5.24
CA GLY A 520 -11.16 -6.37 -5.29
C GLY A 520 -12.66 -6.57 -5.54
N VAL A 521 -13.38 -5.49 -5.80
CA VAL A 521 -14.84 -5.47 -6.01
C VAL A 521 -15.15 -4.92 -7.40
N ALA A 522 -16.06 -5.55 -8.14
CA ALA A 522 -16.43 -5.12 -9.48
C ALA A 522 -17.22 -3.80 -9.42
N PRO A 523 -17.03 -2.87 -10.37
CA PRO A 523 -17.66 -1.57 -10.26
C PRO A 523 -19.18 -1.67 -10.38
N THR A 524 -19.90 -0.93 -9.55
CA THR A 524 -21.37 -0.90 -9.59
C THR A 524 -21.87 -0.19 -10.85
N ALA A 525 -23.15 -0.36 -11.18
CA ALA A 525 -23.75 0.37 -12.30
C ALA A 525 -23.77 1.90 -12.06
N SER A 526 -23.73 2.34 -10.80
CA SER A 526 -23.68 3.76 -10.44
C SER A 526 -22.29 4.34 -10.72
N GLU A 527 -21.24 3.70 -10.21
CA GLU A 527 -19.82 4.01 -10.48
C GLU A 527 -19.55 4.11 -11.98
N ARG A 528 -20.01 3.12 -12.75
CA ARG A 528 -19.83 3.14 -14.21
C ARG A 528 -20.44 4.38 -14.85
N ARG A 529 -21.60 4.84 -14.38
CA ARG A 529 -22.25 6.05 -14.90
C ARG A 529 -21.52 7.31 -14.45
N HIS A 530 -21.04 7.35 -13.21
CA HIS A 530 -20.31 8.49 -12.64
C HIS A 530 -18.99 8.71 -13.37
N ASP A 531 -18.16 7.68 -13.51
CA ASP A 531 -16.86 7.77 -14.20
C ASP A 531 -17.02 8.17 -15.66
N LEU A 532 -18.04 7.64 -16.35
CA LEU A 532 -18.35 8.06 -17.71
C LEU A 532 -18.84 9.50 -17.78
N ALA A 533 -19.50 10.03 -16.75
CA ALA A 533 -19.89 11.43 -16.67
C ALA A 533 -18.69 12.34 -16.40
N GLN A 534 -17.78 11.95 -15.49
CA GLN A 534 -16.53 12.67 -15.24
C GLN A 534 -15.64 12.72 -16.48
N ALA A 535 -15.48 11.61 -17.20
CA ALA A 535 -14.74 11.56 -18.46
C ALA A 535 -15.28 12.55 -19.50
N ARG A 536 -16.61 12.72 -19.56
CA ARG A 536 -17.25 13.71 -20.44
C ARG A 536 -16.96 15.15 -19.98
N GLY A 537 -17.05 15.41 -18.68
CA GLY A 537 -16.76 16.71 -18.11
C GLY A 537 -15.31 17.13 -18.35
N LEU A 538 -14.37 16.20 -18.12
CA LEU A 538 -12.95 16.45 -18.36
C LEU A 538 -12.66 16.71 -19.85
N ALA A 539 -13.29 15.96 -20.76
CA ALA A 539 -13.14 16.20 -22.20
C ALA A 539 -13.59 17.62 -22.59
N ALA A 540 -14.67 18.14 -22.00
CA ALA A 540 -15.13 19.51 -22.23
C ALA A 540 -14.14 20.54 -21.67
N VAL A 541 -13.68 20.37 -20.43
CA VAL A 541 -12.71 21.28 -19.78
C VAL A 541 -11.41 21.38 -20.59
N MET A 542 -10.88 20.25 -21.06
CA MET A 542 -9.64 20.23 -21.84
C MET A 542 -9.82 20.90 -23.21
N ALA A 543 -10.97 20.71 -23.87
CA ALA A 543 -11.25 21.36 -25.14
C ALA A 543 -11.43 22.89 -24.98
N ASP A 544 -12.10 23.33 -23.91
CA ASP A 544 -12.24 24.75 -23.58
C ASP A 544 -10.89 25.39 -23.21
N GLU A 545 -10.01 24.64 -22.55
CA GLU A 545 -8.66 25.11 -22.23
C GLU A 545 -7.79 25.26 -23.49
N GLU A 546 -7.88 24.33 -24.44
CA GLU A 546 -7.26 24.46 -25.77
C GLU A 546 -7.79 25.71 -26.50
N GLN A 547 -9.11 25.94 -26.47
CA GLN A 547 -9.71 27.13 -27.08
C GLN A 547 -9.19 28.43 -26.46
N ARG A 548 -9.09 28.48 -25.13
CA ARG A 548 -8.66 29.66 -24.38
C ARG A 548 -7.19 29.99 -24.60
N THR A 549 -6.35 28.97 -24.73
CA THR A 549 -4.89 29.13 -24.83
C THR A 549 -4.40 29.19 -26.28
N GLY A 550 -5.18 28.70 -27.24
CA GLY A 550 -4.75 28.56 -28.63
C GLY A 550 -3.70 27.48 -28.84
N LEU A 551 -3.45 26.65 -27.82
CA LEU A 551 -2.44 25.59 -27.80
C LEU A 551 -3.08 24.25 -27.52
N CYS A 552 -2.50 23.18 -28.07
CA CYS A 552 -2.89 21.82 -27.72
C CYS A 552 -2.53 21.51 -26.27
N VAL A 553 -3.49 20.98 -25.51
CA VAL A 553 -3.31 20.60 -24.11
C VAL A 553 -3.16 19.08 -24.00
N VAL A 554 -3.85 18.32 -24.85
CA VAL A 554 -3.88 16.85 -24.79
C VAL A 554 -3.21 16.21 -26.01
N SER A 555 -2.02 15.63 -25.77
CA SER A 555 -1.26 14.91 -26.78
C SER A 555 -1.92 13.58 -27.20
N GLY A 556 -1.64 13.10 -28.41
CA GLY A 556 -1.96 11.72 -28.80
C GLY A 556 -3.44 11.44 -29.10
N VAL A 557 -4.34 12.38 -28.83
CA VAL A 557 -5.75 12.33 -29.24
C VAL A 557 -5.89 13.19 -30.50
N PRO A 558 -6.53 12.72 -31.59
CA PRO A 558 -6.70 13.52 -32.81
C PRO A 558 -7.60 14.75 -32.59
N TYR A 559 -7.41 15.80 -33.38
CA TYR A 559 -8.22 17.03 -33.27
C TYR A 559 -9.68 16.87 -33.68
N ALA A 560 -9.99 15.86 -34.50
CA ALA A 560 -11.34 15.52 -34.93
C ALA A 560 -11.55 14.01 -34.91
N LEU A 561 -12.80 13.56 -34.81
CA LEU A 561 -13.13 12.15 -34.91
C LEU A 561 -12.85 11.65 -36.34
N SER A 562 -12.35 10.42 -36.47
CA SER A 562 -12.25 9.78 -37.78
C SER A 562 -13.64 9.50 -38.35
N GLU A 563 -13.78 9.49 -39.68
CA GLU A 563 -15.06 9.18 -40.35
C GLU A 563 -15.63 7.81 -39.93
N GLU A 564 -14.74 6.84 -39.63
CA GLU A 564 -15.14 5.55 -39.07
C GLU A 564 -15.71 5.66 -37.64
N ALA A 565 -15.11 6.51 -36.80
CA ALA A 565 -15.59 6.78 -35.45
C ALA A 565 -16.93 7.54 -35.46
N LYS A 566 -17.06 8.55 -36.33
CA LYS A 566 -18.32 9.27 -36.58
C LYS A 566 -19.44 8.33 -37.00
N ALA A 567 -19.17 7.41 -37.94
CA ALA A 567 -20.13 6.40 -38.38
C ALA A 567 -20.54 5.42 -37.25
N LYS A 568 -19.57 4.95 -36.44
CA LYS A 568 -19.85 4.10 -35.27
C LYS A 568 -20.69 4.82 -34.23
N ARG A 569 -20.42 6.10 -33.98
CA ARG A 569 -21.17 6.94 -33.04
C ARG A 569 -22.60 7.19 -33.54
N ALA A 570 -22.78 7.52 -34.82
CA ALA A 570 -24.10 7.67 -35.43
C ALA A 570 -24.94 6.39 -35.29
N LYS A 571 -24.33 5.22 -35.49
CA LYS A 571 -24.97 3.91 -35.28
C LYS A 571 -25.36 3.65 -33.81
N ARG A 572 -24.58 4.16 -32.84
CA ARG A 572 -24.89 4.04 -31.40
C ARG A 572 -26.03 4.97 -30.97
N MET A 573 -26.12 6.16 -31.57
CA MET A 573 -27.15 7.15 -31.27
C MET A 573 -28.44 6.97 -32.07
N ALA A 574 -28.42 6.16 -33.13
CA ALA A 574 -29.60 5.80 -33.88
C ALA A 574 -30.65 5.15 -32.96
N PRO A 575 -31.93 5.58 -33.02
CA PRO A 575 -32.99 5.00 -32.23
C PRO A 575 -33.10 3.51 -32.53
N LYS A 576 -32.94 2.66 -31.51
CA LYS A 576 -33.13 1.21 -31.67
C LYS A 576 -34.60 0.96 -32.04
N PRO A 577 -34.90 0.10 -33.03
CA PRO A 577 -36.28 -0.27 -33.32
C PRO A 577 -36.91 -0.86 -32.05
N ARG A 578 -38.10 -0.36 -31.68
CA ARG A 578 -38.87 -0.88 -30.55
C ARG A 578 -39.05 -2.39 -30.75
N ARG A 579 -38.48 -3.21 -29.86
CA ARG A 579 -38.81 -4.64 -29.81
C ARG A 579 -40.33 -4.75 -29.61
N PRO A 580 -41.04 -5.60 -30.38
CA PRO A 580 -42.45 -5.85 -30.10
C PRO A 580 -42.58 -6.36 -28.65
N LEU A 581 -43.56 -5.82 -27.93
CA LEU A 581 -43.89 -6.27 -26.57
C LEU A 581 -44.08 -7.80 -26.58
N PRO A 582 -43.51 -8.54 -25.61
CA PRO A 582 -43.77 -9.96 -25.50
C PRO A 582 -45.28 -10.17 -25.33
N LYS A 583 -45.87 -11.02 -26.16
CA LYS A 583 -47.30 -11.40 -26.04
C LYS A 583 -47.58 -11.87 -24.61
N PRO A 584 -48.72 -11.49 -23.99
CA PRO A 584 -49.07 -11.97 -22.66
C PRO A 584 -49.12 -13.51 -22.68
N ARG A 585 -48.32 -14.13 -21.81
CA ARG A 585 -48.36 -15.58 -21.61
C ARG A 585 -49.73 -15.95 -21.05
N ARG A 586 -50.42 -16.89 -21.70
CA ARG A 586 -51.65 -17.51 -21.17
C ARG A 586 -51.36 -18.12 -19.78
N PRO A 587 -52.31 -18.04 -18.83
CA PRO A 587 -52.14 -18.68 -17.53
C PRO A 587 -52.14 -20.20 -17.71
N SER A 588 -51.06 -20.87 -17.32
CA SER A 588 -51.04 -22.34 -17.22
C SER A 588 -51.63 -22.74 -15.87
N THR A 589 -52.81 -23.33 -15.91
CA THR A 589 -53.39 -24.13 -14.83
C THR A 589 -52.59 -25.43 -14.64
N PHE A 590 -52.64 -25.99 -13.41
CA PHE A 590 -52.02 -27.24 -12.93
C PHE A 590 -50.50 -27.16 -12.72
N TRP A 591 -49.96 -27.15 -11.49
CA TRP A 591 -50.18 -28.12 -10.41
C TRP A 591 -50.15 -27.48 -9.02
N ALA A 592 -51.15 -27.82 -8.21
CA ALA A 592 -51.17 -27.62 -6.76
C ALA A 592 -50.37 -28.73 -6.06
N LYS A 593 -49.70 -28.40 -4.96
CA LYS A 593 -49.51 -29.32 -3.83
C LYS A 593 -49.82 -28.59 -2.51
N PRO A 594 -50.40 -29.31 -1.52
CA PRO A 594 -51.26 -28.71 -0.50
C PRO A 594 -50.48 -28.27 0.74
N SER A 595 -50.99 -27.23 1.39
CA SER A 595 -50.70 -26.85 2.77
C SER A 595 -51.18 -27.93 3.74
N ALA A 596 -50.38 -28.23 4.76
CA ALA A 596 -50.79 -28.98 5.95
C ALA A 596 -50.31 -28.25 7.22
N PRO A 597 -51.03 -28.37 8.35
CA PRO A 597 -51.29 -27.27 9.27
C PRO A 597 -50.42 -27.25 10.54
N SER A 598 -50.51 -26.13 11.28
CA SER A 598 -49.91 -25.87 12.59
C SER A 598 -50.41 -26.82 13.69
N ALA A 599 -49.50 -27.35 14.51
CA ALA A 599 -49.84 -28.03 15.76
C ALA A 599 -48.93 -27.60 16.93
N GLN A 600 -49.65 -27.09 17.94
CA GLN A 600 -49.40 -26.83 19.36
C GLN A 600 -48.16 -27.36 20.10
N ALA A 601 -47.80 -26.57 21.11
CA ALA A 601 -46.80 -26.77 22.13
C ALA A 601 -46.93 -28.08 22.93
N LYS A 602 -45.79 -28.72 23.22
CA LYS A 602 -45.56 -29.54 24.42
C LYS A 602 -44.13 -29.33 24.94
N ALA A 603 -44.01 -29.26 26.26
CA ALA A 603 -42.79 -28.95 27.00
C ALA A 603 -41.96 -30.19 27.37
N LYS A 604 -40.63 -30.00 27.40
CA LYS A 604 -39.56 -30.71 28.17
C LYS A 604 -39.27 -32.19 27.84
N PRO A 605 -38.04 -32.73 28.10
CA PRO A 605 -37.06 -32.30 29.11
C PRO A 605 -35.60 -32.12 28.66
N GLN A 606 -34.83 -31.59 29.62
CA GLN A 606 -33.37 -31.45 29.66
C GLN A 606 -32.65 -32.78 29.42
N GLY A 607 -31.47 -32.73 28.80
CA GLY A 607 -30.57 -33.89 28.72
C GLY A 607 -29.25 -33.63 28.01
N THR A 608 -28.24 -33.27 28.80
CA THR A 608 -26.81 -33.63 28.67
C THR A 608 -26.00 -33.22 27.43
N LEU A 609 -25.19 -32.19 27.66
CA LEU A 609 -23.79 -31.99 27.25
C LEU A 609 -23.05 -33.25 26.78
N PHE A 610 -22.45 -33.18 25.59
CA PHE A 610 -21.03 -33.46 25.31
C PHE A 610 -20.58 -32.68 24.08
#